data_AF-A0A7S2IPF9-F1
#
_entry.id   AF-A0A7S2IPF9-F1
#
_cell.length_a   1.000
_cell.length_b   1.000
_cell.length_c   1.000
_cell.angle_alpha   90.00
_cell.angle_beta   90.00
_cell.angle_gamma   90.00
#
_symmetry.space_group_name_H-M   'P 1'
#
loop_
_entity.id
_entity.type
_entity.pdbx_description
1 polymer ?
#
loop_
_entity_poly.entity_id
_entity_poly.type
_entity_poly.pdbx_seq_one_letter_code
_entity_poly.pdbx_strand_id
1 'polypeptide(L)'
;KGWGSAMDGIRYQLALNSLIQLEASQQHHVNWRPQVLILYRIHLTEELEGIKHHEILRFYSQLRKGNGFCVVACVLESDLRDEHAIHKARIEKGVIQSIMKEENIQGFAE
;
A
#
# COMPACT_ATOMS: atom_id res chain seq x y z
N LYS A 1 -6.45 24.16 14.52
CA LYS A 1 -5.96 22.96 15.25
C LYS A 1 -5.63 21.93 14.18
N GLY A 2 -4.45 21.87 13.58
CA GLY A 2 -3.10 21.77 14.14
C GLY A 2 -2.55 20.49 13.53
N TRP A 3 -2.06 20.60 12.28
CA TRP A 3 -1.52 19.50 11.50
C TRP A 3 -0.27 18.92 12.20
N GLY A 4 -0.48 18.03 13.17
CA GLY A 4 0.60 17.31 13.85
C GLY A 4 1.68 18.19 14.50
N SER A 5 2.80 17.56 14.83
CA SER A 5 3.98 18.24 15.36
C SER A 5 4.64 19.13 14.28
N ALA A 6 5.49 20.08 14.69
CA ALA A 6 6.24 20.93 13.73
C ALA A 6 7.02 20.09 12.68
N MET A 7 7.47 18.89 13.05
CA MET A 7 8.17 17.97 12.14
C MET A 7 7.25 17.32 11.11
N ASP A 8 6.01 17.02 11.47
CA ASP A 8 5.03 16.45 10.55
C ASP A 8 4.65 17.47 9.46
N GLY A 9 4.51 18.74 9.85
CA GLY A 9 4.28 19.84 8.91
C GLY A 9 5.41 19.98 7.88
N ILE A 10 6.68 19.86 8.31
CA ILE A 10 7.83 19.89 7.40
C ILE A 10 7.80 18.69 6.44
N ARG A 11 7.54 17.48 6.95
CA ARG A 11 7.46 16.26 6.13
C ARG A 11 6.37 16.38 5.06
N TYR A 12 5.20 16.90 5.44
CA TYR A 12 4.10 17.12 4.51
C TYR A 12 4.49 18.12 3.41
N GLN A 13 5.10 19.25 3.77
CA GLN A 13 5.51 20.26 2.80
C GLN A 13 6.58 19.72 1.83
N LEU A 14 7.54 18.93 2.32
CA LEU A 14 8.56 18.29 1.48
C LEU A 14 7.94 17.31 0.49
N ALA A 15 6.99 16.48 0.95
CA ALA A 15 6.28 15.54 0.07
C ALA A 15 5.48 16.29 -1.01
N LEU A 16 4.73 17.32 -0.62
CA LEU A 16 3.95 18.15 -1.55
C LEU A 16 4.84 18.81 -2.60
N ASN A 17 5.92 19.46 -2.18
CA ASN A 17 6.87 20.10 -3.10
C ASN A 17 7.50 19.09 -4.07
N SER A 18 7.82 17.88 -3.61
CA SER A 18 8.37 16.81 -4.45
C SER A 18 7.38 16.37 -5.52
N LEU A 19 6.09 16.25 -5.17
CA LEU A 19 5.03 15.90 -6.13
C LEU A 19 4.81 16.99 -7.19
N ILE A 20 4.81 18.27 -6.78
CA ILE A 20 4.69 19.41 -7.72
C ILE A 20 5.87 19.45 -8.69
N GLN A 21 7.09 19.20 -8.20
CA GLN A 21 8.29 19.14 -9.06
C GLN A 21 8.23 17.96 -10.04
N LEU A 22 7.70 16.81 -9.60
CA LEU A 22 7.52 15.64 -10.46
C LEU A 22 6.53 15.94 -11.60
N GLU A 23 5.41 16.62 -11.30
CA GLU A 23 4.43 17.06 -12.30
C GLU A 23 5.05 17.97 -13.37
N ALA A 24 5.87 18.94 -12.95
CA ALA A 24 6.55 19.86 -13.85
C ALA A 24 7.58 19.18 -14.78
N SER A 25 8.11 18.03 -14.36
CA SER A 25 9.03 17.24 -15.17
C SER A 25 8.28 16.35 -16.17
N GLN A 26 8.04 16.84 -17.39
CA GLN A 26 7.58 16.01 -18.52
C GLN A 26 8.68 15.09 -19.07
N GLN A 27 9.34 14.34 -18.19
CA GLN A 27 10.35 13.38 -18.61
C GLN A 27 9.68 12.04 -18.91
N HIS A 28 9.34 11.80 -20.17
CA HIS A 28 9.15 10.44 -20.66
C HIS A 28 10.47 9.69 -20.46
N HIS A 29 10.59 8.94 -19.36
CA HIS A 29 11.79 8.18 -19.07
C HIS A 29 11.99 7.13 -20.16
N VAL A 30 13.05 7.27 -20.95
CA VAL A 30 13.50 6.27 -21.93
C VAL A 30 13.77 4.91 -21.27
N ASN A 31 14.03 4.92 -19.96
CA ASN A 31 14.23 3.74 -19.13
C ASN A 31 12.96 3.38 -18.36
N TRP A 32 12.30 2.28 -18.74
CA TRP A 32 11.11 1.78 -18.06
C TRP A 32 11.40 1.41 -16.60
N ARG A 33 10.67 2.05 -15.69
CA ARG A 33 10.63 1.75 -14.25
C ARG A 33 9.17 1.39 -13.90
N PRO A 34 8.82 0.11 -13.76
CA PRO A 34 7.49 -0.32 -13.37
C PRO A 34 7.16 0.24 -12.00
N GLN A 35 5.96 0.77 -11.94
CA GLN A 35 5.21 1.06 -10.73
C GLN A 35 4.13 -0.01 -10.67
N VAL A 36 3.97 -0.68 -9.53
CA VAL A 36 3.14 -1.89 -9.44
C VAL A 36 1.94 -1.66 -8.55
N LEU A 37 0.75 -2.00 -9.06
CA LEU A 37 -0.47 -2.15 -8.29
C LEU A 37 -0.72 -3.65 -8.11
N ILE A 38 -0.76 -4.10 -6.85
CA ILE A 38 -1.07 -5.49 -6.50
C ILE A 38 -2.52 -5.54 -6.03
N LEU A 39 -3.38 -6.19 -6.79
CA LEU A 39 -4.73 -6.51 -6.36
C LEU A 39 -4.66 -7.71 -5.41
N TYR A 40 -4.90 -7.43 -4.13
CA TYR A 40 -4.75 -8.39 -3.05
C TYR A 40 -6.12 -8.78 -2.51
N ARG A 41 -6.30 -10.08 -2.25
CA ARG A 41 -7.50 -10.62 -1.61
C ARG A 41 -7.09 -11.35 -0.35
N ILE A 42 -7.71 -11.00 0.77
CA ILE A 42 -7.50 -11.74 2.01
C ILE A 42 -8.40 -12.98 2.00
N HIS A 43 -7.78 -14.15 2.04
CA HIS A 43 -8.48 -15.41 2.21
C HIS A 43 -8.59 -15.70 3.71
N LEU A 44 -9.67 -15.24 4.33
CA LEU A 44 -10.08 -15.62 5.69
C LEU A 44 -11.14 -16.73 5.59
N THR A 45 -10.80 -17.89 5.01
CA THR A 45 -11.70 -19.04 5.07
C THR A 45 -11.31 -19.92 6.26
N GLU A 46 -12.32 -20.40 7.00
CA GLU A 46 -12.16 -21.39 8.08
C GLU A 46 -11.45 -22.68 7.58
N GLU A 47 -11.53 -22.96 6.28
CA GLU A 47 -10.87 -24.09 5.60
C GLU A 47 -9.35 -23.91 5.43
N LEU A 48 -8.86 -22.67 5.51
CA LEU A 48 -7.44 -22.34 5.48
C LEU A 48 -6.98 -22.04 6.90
N GLU A 49 -6.84 -23.09 7.72
CA GLU A 49 -6.31 -23.04 9.09
C GLU A 49 -4.97 -22.28 9.16
N GLY A 50 -5.02 -20.95 9.31
CA GLY A 50 -3.83 -20.11 9.47
C GLY A 50 -2.88 -19.99 8.27
N ILE A 51 -3.19 -20.59 7.10
CA ILE A 51 -2.34 -20.46 5.92
C ILE A 51 -2.63 -19.14 5.22
N LYS A 52 -1.84 -18.13 5.55
CA LYS A 52 -1.89 -16.86 4.86
C LYS A 52 -1.20 -16.99 3.49
N HIS A 53 -1.96 -17.10 2.41
CA HIS A 53 -1.40 -17.10 1.06
C HIS A 53 -0.93 -15.67 0.68
N HIS A 54 0.36 -15.41 0.91
CA HIS A 54 1.03 -14.14 0.59
C HIS A 54 1.99 -14.24 -0.60
N GLU A 55 1.88 -15.32 -1.38
CA GLU A 55 2.82 -15.65 -2.46
C GLU A 55 3.00 -14.50 -3.46
N ILE A 56 1.93 -13.75 -3.75
CA ILE A 56 2.00 -12.59 -4.64
C ILE A 56 2.82 -11.42 -4.06
N LEU A 57 2.74 -11.19 -2.74
CA LEU A 57 3.51 -10.17 -2.06
C LEU A 57 4.98 -10.60 -1.95
N ARG A 58 5.22 -11.87 -1.64
CA ARG A 58 6.56 -12.47 -1.65
C ARG A 58 7.19 -12.50 -3.04
N PHE A 59 6.39 -12.73 -4.08
CA PHE A 59 6.83 -12.62 -5.46
C PHE A 59 7.23 -11.17 -5.79
N TYR A 60 6.43 -10.19 -5.38
CA TYR A 60 6.77 -8.78 -5.54
C TYR A 60 8.03 -8.37 -4.78
N SER A 61 8.25 -8.86 -3.55
CA SER A 61 9.46 -8.52 -2.78
C SER A 61 10.75 -8.99 -3.48
N GLN A 62 10.66 -10.12 -4.20
CA GLN A 62 11.76 -10.62 -5.04
C GLN A 62 11.91 -9.78 -6.32
N LEU A 63 10.80 -9.30 -6.89
CA LEU A 63 10.81 -8.43 -8.05
C LEU A 63 11.41 -7.05 -7.67
N ARG A 64 12.56 -6.71 -8.27
CA ARG A 64 13.30 -5.45 -8.00
C ARG A 64 13.82 -5.32 -6.55
N LYS A 65 13.92 -6.42 -5.80
CA LYS A 65 14.40 -6.43 -4.40
C LYS A 65 13.57 -5.50 -3.50
N GLY A 66 12.25 -5.42 -3.72
CA GLY A 66 11.35 -4.56 -2.95
C GLY A 66 11.51 -3.06 -3.23
N ASN A 67 12.31 -2.66 -4.21
CA ASN A 67 12.55 -1.26 -4.56
C ASN A 67 11.66 -0.80 -5.71
N GLY A 68 10.90 0.26 -5.49
CA GLY A 68 10.00 0.85 -6.47
C GLY A 68 8.72 1.36 -5.81
N PHE A 69 7.87 2.01 -6.60
CA PHE A 69 6.55 2.41 -6.12
C PHE A 69 5.59 1.21 -6.20
N CYS A 70 5.03 0.83 -5.06
CA CYS A 70 4.06 -0.26 -4.92
C CYS A 70 2.82 0.20 -4.17
N VAL A 71 1.65 -0.16 -4.68
CA VAL A 71 0.38 -0.08 -3.97
C VAL A 71 -0.20 -1.48 -3.89
N VAL A 72 -0.53 -1.94 -2.69
CA VAL A 72 -1.26 -3.19 -2.45
C VAL A 72 -2.69 -2.81 -2.11
N ALA A 73 -3.62 -3.12 -3.01
CA ALA A 73 -5.02 -2.73 -2.90
C ALA A 73 -5.91 -3.93 -2.63
N CYS A 74 -6.79 -3.85 -1.62
CA CYS A 74 -7.80 -4.85 -1.36
C CYS A 74 -9.21 -4.27 -1.53
N VAL A 75 -10.09 -5.03 -2.21
CA VAL A 75 -11.46 -4.62 -2.45
C VAL A 75 -12.39 -5.50 -1.62
N LEU A 76 -13.17 -4.86 -0.75
CA LEU A 76 -14.23 -5.50 0.01
C LEU A 76 -15.57 -5.03 -0.52
N GLU A 77 -16.41 -5.99 -0.91
CA GLU A 77 -17.76 -5.71 -1.36
C GLU A 77 -18.68 -5.52 -0.15
N SER A 78 -19.17 -4.29 0.04
CA SER A 78 -20.08 -3.94 1.14
C SER A 78 -20.82 -2.62 0.88
N ASP A 79 -21.82 -2.32 1.71
CA ASP A 79 -22.38 -0.97 1.81
C ASP A 79 -21.40 -0.06 2.57
N LEU A 80 -21.17 1.15 2.08
CA LEU A 80 -20.30 2.15 2.71
C LEU A 80 -20.83 2.68 4.05
N ARG A 81 -22.11 2.46 4.34
CA ARG A 81 -22.75 2.83 5.63
C ARG A 81 -22.69 1.71 6.66
N ASP A 82 -22.20 0.53 6.27
CA ASP A 82 -22.05 -0.60 7.18
C ASP A 82 -20.79 -0.42 8.06
N GLU A 83 -21.01 -0.08 9.33
CA GLU A 83 -19.94 0.07 10.32
C GLU A 83 -19.11 -1.21 10.49
N HIS A 84 -19.73 -2.39 10.33
CA HIS A 84 -19.03 -3.66 10.44
C HIS A 84 -18.07 -3.84 9.26
N ALA A 85 -18.50 -3.48 8.04
CA ALA A 85 -17.64 -3.51 6.86
C ALA A 85 -16.48 -2.52 6.95
N ILE A 86 -16.72 -1.30 7.44
CA ILE A 86 -15.65 -0.31 7.69
C ILE A 86 -14.63 -0.86 8.69
N HIS A 87 -15.11 -1.48 9.77
CA HIS A 87 -14.24 -2.09 10.78
C HIS A 87 -13.40 -3.23 10.19
N LYS A 88 -14.03 -4.11 9.40
CA LYS A 88 -13.36 -5.19 8.68
C LYS A 88 -12.28 -4.66 7.74
N ALA A 89 -12.58 -3.66 6.92
CA ALA A 89 -11.60 -3.01 6.02
C ALA A 89 -10.38 -2.48 6.77
N ARG A 90 -10.58 -1.88 7.95
CA ARG A 90 -9.48 -1.39 8.80
C ARG A 90 -8.59 -2.52 9.32
N ILE A 91 -9.19 -3.64 9.75
CA ILE A 91 -8.43 -4.82 10.19
C ILE A 91 -7.63 -5.39 9.03
N GLU A 92 -8.27 -5.59 7.88
CA GLU A 92 -7.66 -6.14 6.69
C GLU A 92 -6.48 -5.29 6.20
N LYS A 93 -6.64 -3.96 6.16
CA LYS A 93 -5.54 -3.02 5.89
C LYS A 93 -4.36 -3.21 6.84
N GLY A 94 -4.61 -3.36 8.14
CA GLY A 94 -3.56 -3.60 9.14
C GLY A 94 -2.83 -4.94 8.95
N VAL A 95 -3.56 -5.97 8.52
CA VAL A 95 -2.98 -7.28 8.17
C VAL A 95 -2.06 -7.13 6.96
N ILE A 96 -2.53 -6.49 5.89
CA ILE A 96 -1.72 -6.23 4.67
C ILE A 96 -0.44 -5.47 5.02
N GLN A 97 -0.54 -4.41 5.83
CA GLN A 97 0.63 -3.63 6.27
C GLN A 97 1.65 -4.48 7.03
N SER A 98 1.19 -5.41 7.87
CA SER A 98 2.06 -6.31 8.63
C SER A 98 2.83 -7.24 7.70
N ILE A 99 2.15 -7.78 6.68
CA ILE A 99 2.76 -8.69 5.70
C ILE A 99 3.75 -7.94 4.80
N MET A 100 3.40 -6.74 4.34
CA MET A 100 4.31 -5.89 3.58
C MET A 100 5.59 -5.60 4.35
N LYS A 101 5.48 -5.39 5.67
CA LYS A 101 6.65 -5.20 6.54
C LYS A 101 7.49 -6.48 6.69
N GLU A 102 6.85 -7.64 6.87
CA GLU A 102 7.53 -8.95 6.92
C GLU A 102 8.32 -9.24 5.64
N GLU A 103 7.73 -8.90 4.49
CA GLU A 103 8.31 -9.10 3.15
C GLU A 103 9.25 -7.95 2.70
N ASN A 104 9.52 -6.96 3.56
CA ASN A 104 10.34 -5.77 3.25
C ASN A 104 9.87 -4.98 2.01
N ILE A 105 8.56 -4.92 1.80
CA ILE A 105 7.94 -4.17 0.71
C ILE A 105 7.80 -2.71 1.11
N GLN A 106 8.45 -1.81 0.36
CA GLN A 106 8.21 -0.37 0.47
C GLN A 106 7.04 0.02 -0.43
N GLY A 107 5.96 0.53 0.17
CA GLY A 107 4.75 0.89 -0.57
C GLY A 107 3.59 1.29 0.32
N PHE A 108 2.40 1.32 -0.27
CA PHE A 108 1.15 1.71 0.37
C PHE A 108 0.18 0.52 0.41
N ALA A 109 -0.52 0.34 1.52
CA ALA A 109 -1.61 -0.62 1.66
C ALA A 109 -2.93 0.13 1.64
N GLU A 110 -3.80 -0.16 0.68
CA GLU A 110 -5.10 0.51 0.49
C GLU A 110 -6.28 -0.46 0.45
#